data_AF-A0A8C9Y478-F1
#
_entry.id   AF-A0A8C9Y478-F1
#
_cell.length_a   1.000
_cell.length_b   1.000
_cell.length_c   1.000
_cell.angle_alpha   90.00
_cell.angle_beta   90.00
_cell.angle_gamma   90.00
#
_symmetry.space_group_name_H-M   'P 1'
#
loop_
_entity.id
_entity.type
_entity.pdbx_description
1 polymer ?
#
loop_
_entity_poly.entity_id
_entity_poly.type
_entity_poly.pdbx_seq_one_letter_code
_entity_poly.pdbx_strand_id
1 'polypeptide(L)'
;MATFPEYIAQNEERDGVRFSWNVWPSSRLEATRMVVPVASLFTPLRERPDLPRATCRAVLNPLCQVDYRAKLWACNFCYQRNQFPPSYAGISEVNQPAELLPQFSTIEYVVQRGPQMPLVFLYLVDTCMEDEDLQALKESLQMSLSLLPPTALVGLITFGRMVQVHELGCEGISKSYVFRGTKDLTAKQLQEMLGLTKPAANQGRGPQPAQPPLSNRFLQPVQKIDMNLTDLLGELQRDPWPVTQGKRPLRSLGAAMSIAVGLLECTFPNTGARVMTFIGGPATQGPGMVVGDELKIPIRSWHDLEKDNAKFMKKATKHYESLANRASANGHIIDIYACALDQTGLLEMKCCANYTGGYMVMADSFNTSLFKQTFQRVFAKDDQGSFKMAFAATLEVKEIGTGGTCQWKICGLDPSTTLALYFEVVNQVPTHDLQPLTARPSSTARWRKVWPHHRCILGQEKKLSELFAFLLNQSQSCAKYTRYIHTQTHTHTHTHTHTHTDTYIHTHTHTHTHTHTQTHTHTHTHTQTHTHTDTHIVIL
;
A
#
# COMPACT_ATOMS: atom_id res chain seq x y z
N MET A 1 13.11 -3.95 37.18
CA MET A 1 13.68 -4.41 35.90
C MET A 1 12.50 -4.77 35.02
N ALA A 2 12.37 -4.14 33.84
CA ALA A 2 11.34 -4.57 32.90
C ALA A 2 11.63 -6.02 32.47
N THR A 3 10.60 -6.84 32.41
CA THR A 3 10.69 -8.19 31.86
C THR A 3 10.94 -8.11 30.35
N PHE A 4 11.50 -9.17 29.73
CA PHE A 4 11.70 -9.17 28.28
C PHE A 4 10.42 -8.89 27.46
N PRO A 5 9.24 -9.42 27.83
CA PRO A 5 7.99 -9.05 27.16
C PRO A 5 7.64 -7.57 27.28
N GLU A 6 7.81 -6.97 28.47
CA GLU A 6 7.57 -5.54 28.68
C GLU A 6 8.55 -4.69 27.87
N TYR A 7 9.82 -5.09 27.80
CA TYR A 7 10.82 -4.43 26.96
C TYR A 7 10.43 -4.43 25.48
N ILE A 8 9.96 -5.57 24.96
CA ILE A 8 9.50 -5.68 23.57
C ILE A 8 8.29 -4.78 23.33
N ALA A 9 7.28 -4.85 24.20
CA ALA A 9 6.07 -4.05 24.07
C ALA A 9 6.37 -2.54 24.11
N GLN A 10 7.21 -2.11 25.06
CA GLN A 10 7.60 -0.70 25.20
C GLN A 10 8.41 -0.19 24.00
N ASN A 11 9.31 -0.98 23.43
CA ASN A 11 10.05 -0.57 22.23
C ASN A 11 9.18 -0.56 20.98
N GLU A 12 8.26 -1.52 20.84
CA GLU A 12 7.31 -1.52 19.75
C GLU A 12 6.39 -0.29 19.86
N GLU A 13 5.88 -0.01 21.06
CA GLU A 13 5.08 1.18 21.34
C GLU A 13 5.85 2.47 21.06
N ARG A 14 7.09 2.59 21.57
CA ARG A 14 7.94 3.78 21.46
C ARG A 14 8.49 4.02 20.05
N ASP A 15 9.04 2.99 19.43
CA ASP A 15 9.85 3.16 18.21
C ASP A 15 9.20 2.54 16.97
N GLY A 16 8.02 1.92 17.12
CA GLY A 16 7.35 1.23 16.01
C GLY A 16 8.19 0.09 15.45
N VAL A 17 9.08 -0.49 16.27
CA VAL A 17 10.06 -1.49 15.81
C VAL A 17 9.98 -2.75 16.64
N ARG A 18 10.07 -3.90 15.96
CA ARG A 18 10.15 -5.20 16.60
C ARG A 18 11.24 -6.04 15.94
N PHE A 19 12.27 -6.39 16.71
CA PHE A 19 13.38 -7.20 16.23
C PHE A 19 13.11 -8.70 16.42
N SER A 20 13.68 -9.52 15.52
CA SER A 20 13.80 -10.97 15.72
C SER A 20 14.72 -11.28 16.91
N TRP A 21 15.78 -10.50 17.08
CA TRP A 21 16.76 -10.62 18.16
C TRP A 21 17.06 -9.25 18.77
N ASN A 22 16.77 -9.07 20.07
CA ASN A 22 17.07 -7.83 20.81
C ASN A 22 18.51 -7.79 21.35
N VAL A 23 19.23 -8.91 21.29
CA VAL A 23 20.66 -9.01 21.59
C VAL A 23 21.33 -9.60 20.37
N TRP A 24 22.29 -8.87 19.80
CA TRP A 24 22.91 -9.24 18.54
C TRP A 24 24.19 -10.07 18.77
N PRO A 25 24.51 -11.01 17.87
CA PRO A 25 25.77 -11.73 17.92
C PRO A 25 26.93 -10.75 17.74
N SER A 26 28.01 -10.97 18.48
CA SER A 26 29.19 -10.09 18.43
C SER A 26 30.07 -10.35 17.21
N SER A 27 29.96 -11.56 16.64
CA SER A 27 30.79 -12.06 15.55
C SER A 27 29.97 -12.54 14.36
N ARG A 28 30.54 -12.41 13.16
CA ARG A 28 29.95 -12.98 11.94
C ARG A 28 29.78 -14.50 12.00
N LEU A 29 30.67 -15.20 12.69
CA LEU A 29 30.59 -16.67 12.84
C LEU A 29 29.35 -17.09 13.63
N GLU A 30 29.07 -16.41 14.73
CA GLU A 30 27.85 -16.63 15.51
C GLU A 30 26.61 -16.23 14.70
N ALA A 31 26.65 -15.09 14.00
CA ALA A 31 25.54 -14.65 13.16
C ALA A 31 25.19 -15.66 12.06
N THR A 32 26.19 -16.30 11.44
CA THR A 32 25.98 -17.32 10.39
C THR A 32 25.35 -18.60 10.94
N ARG A 33 25.50 -18.88 12.24
CA ARG A 33 24.88 -20.03 12.91
C ARG A 33 23.43 -19.77 13.32
N MET A 34 22.96 -18.52 13.24
CA MET A 34 21.58 -18.19 13.60
C MET A 34 20.63 -18.65 12.50
N VAL A 35 19.62 -19.44 12.89
CA VAL A 35 18.60 -19.94 11.96
C VAL A 35 17.70 -18.83 11.44
N VAL A 36 17.38 -17.86 12.31
CA VAL A 36 16.59 -16.67 11.96
C VAL A 36 17.53 -15.48 11.86
N PRO A 37 17.53 -14.72 10.75
CA PRO A 37 18.40 -13.56 10.60
C PRO A 37 18.03 -12.45 11.59
N VAL A 38 18.98 -11.55 11.86
CA VAL A 38 18.69 -10.29 12.53
C VAL A 38 17.85 -9.44 11.59
N ALA A 39 16.60 -9.21 11.97
CA ALA A 39 15.63 -8.49 11.17
C ALA A 39 14.74 -7.64 12.08
N SER A 40 14.14 -6.59 11.54
CA SER A 40 13.12 -5.80 12.23
C SER A 40 11.87 -5.64 11.38
N LEU A 41 10.72 -5.67 12.04
CA LEU A 41 9.49 -5.08 11.53
C LEU A 41 9.48 -3.62 11.98
N PHE A 42 9.33 -2.70 11.03
CA PHE A 42 9.43 -1.26 11.26
C PHE A 42 8.22 -0.53 10.67
N THR A 43 7.53 0.23 11.51
CA THR A 43 6.33 1.01 11.17
C THR A 43 6.67 2.50 11.21
N PRO A 44 7.00 3.14 10.07
CA PRO A 44 7.56 4.49 10.05
C PRO A 44 6.60 5.59 10.51
N LEU A 45 5.30 5.43 10.31
CA LEU A 45 4.28 6.46 10.61
C LEU A 45 3.40 6.12 11.81
N ARG A 46 3.92 5.38 12.79
CA ARG A 46 3.15 5.09 14.01
C ARG A 46 2.74 6.42 14.67
N GLU A 47 1.44 6.65 14.82
CA GLU A 47 0.84 7.93 15.25
C GLU A 47 1.47 8.45 16.55
N ARG A 48 2.08 9.65 16.48
CA ARG A 48 2.78 10.33 17.57
C ARG A 48 2.78 11.85 17.37
N PRO A 49 2.75 12.65 18.45
CA PRO A 49 2.84 14.11 18.38
C PRO A 49 4.28 14.61 18.60
N ASP A 50 5.02 15.01 17.55
CA ASP A 50 6.02 16.14 17.55
C ASP A 50 7.46 15.92 16.97
N LEU A 51 7.84 16.87 16.08
CA LEU A 51 8.99 17.85 15.92
C LEU A 51 10.53 17.55 15.61
N PRO A 52 11.36 18.56 15.18
CA PRO A 52 12.18 18.54 13.94
C PRO A 52 13.78 18.66 13.96
N ARG A 53 14.53 18.72 12.79
CA ARG A 53 15.70 17.84 12.29
C ARG A 53 16.99 18.59 11.93
N ALA A 54 18.17 17.96 12.10
CA ALA A 54 19.43 18.40 11.45
C ALA A 54 20.53 17.31 11.26
N THR A 55 21.79 17.74 11.02
CA THR A 55 22.57 17.51 9.80
C THR A 55 23.99 16.95 10.01
N CYS A 56 24.12 15.74 10.54
CA CYS A 56 24.78 14.68 9.77
C CYS A 56 23.64 14.06 8.95
N ARG A 57 23.80 13.24 7.89
CA ARG A 57 22.57 12.53 7.44
C ARG A 57 22.00 11.66 8.56
N ALA A 58 22.79 11.36 9.60
CA ALA A 58 22.27 10.90 10.89
C ALA A 58 21.77 12.12 11.64
N VAL A 59 20.55 12.00 12.11
CA VAL A 59 19.93 13.02 12.92
C VAL A 59 20.53 12.97 14.33
N LEU A 60 20.61 14.13 14.98
CA LEU A 60 20.93 14.18 16.41
C LEU A 60 19.91 13.28 17.13
N ASN A 61 20.41 12.44 18.03
CA ASN A 61 19.59 11.43 18.71
C ASN A 61 20.11 11.23 20.14
N PRO A 62 19.33 10.58 21.03
CA PRO A 62 19.69 10.43 22.44
C PRO A 62 20.98 9.63 22.70
N LEU A 63 21.51 8.90 21.71
CA LEU A 63 22.75 8.14 21.82
C LEU A 63 24.00 8.97 21.49
N CYS A 64 23.83 10.20 21.00
CA CYS A 64 24.95 11.10 20.71
C CYS A 64 25.55 11.66 22.01
N GLN A 65 26.89 11.71 22.09
CA GLN A 65 27.56 12.34 23.22
C GLN A 65 27.61 13.85 23.02
N VAL A 66 27.19 14.60 24.03
CA VAL A 66 27.06 16.07 23.95
C VAL A 66 27.98 16.74 24.97
N ASP A 67 28.74 17.72 24.50
CA ASP A 67 29.54 18.63 25.31
C ASP A 67 28.84 20.00 25.35
N TYR A 68 28.12 20.27 26.44
CA TYR A 68 27.38 21.51 26.64
C TYR A 68 28.28 22.73 26.86
N ARG A 69 29.54 22.53 27.24
CA ARG A 69 30.50 23.61 27.48
C ARG A 69 31.13 24.06 26.16
N ALA A 70 31.59 23.10 25.36
CA ALA A 70 32.17 23.37 24.05
C ALA A 70 31.10 23.60 22.95
N LYS A 71 29.82 23.32 23.25
CA LYS A 71 28.71 23.34 22.28
C LYS A 71 29.00 22.42 21.09
N LEU A 72 29.48 21.23 21.40
CA LEU A 72 29.80 20.19 20.42
C LEU A 72 28.99 18.93 20.72
N TRP A 73 28.76 18.13 19.69
CA TRP A 73 28.23 16.78 19.84
C TRP A 73 29.00 15.80 18.95
N ALA A 74 29.20 14.58 19.43
CA ALA A 74 29.84 13.50 18.69
C ALA A 74 28.76 12.55 18.15
N CYS A 75 28.79 12.33 16.83
CA CYS A 75 27.87 11.39 16.19
C CYS A 75 28.17 9.95 16.64
N ASN A 76 27.13 9.23 17.09
CA ASN A 76 27.25 7.84 17.53
C ASN A 76 27.58 6.83 16.40
N PHE A 77 27.43 7.23 15.13
CA PHE A 77 27.73 6.37 13.98
C PHE A 77 29.15 6.52 13.45
N CYS A 78 29.62 7.76 13.26
CA CYS A 78 30.92 8.03 12.64
C CYS A 78 31.93 8.68 13.60
N TYR A 79 31.56 8.92 14.85
CA TYR A 79 32.37 9.61 15.87
C TYR A 79 32.85 11.02 15.48
N GLN A 80 32.35 11.57 14.37
CA GLN A 80 32.62 12.93 13.95
C GLN A 80 32.07 13.91 14.98
N ARG A 81 32.90 14.86 15.39
CA ARG A 81 32.49 15.99 16.23
C ARG A 81 31.87 17.08 15.36
N ASN A 82 30.69 17.53 15.75
CA ASN A 82 29.90 18.52 15.06
C ASN A 82 29.59 19.68 16.02
N GLN A 83 29.52 20.89 15.47
CA GLN A 83 29.10 22.07 16.22
C GLN A 83 27.58 22.21 16.16
N PHE A 84 26.97 22.69 17.23
CA PHE A 84 25.55 23.02 17.21
C PHE A 84 25.24 24.20 16.28
N PRO A 85 24.09 24.18 15.58
CA PRO A 85 23.65 25.32 14.79
C PRO A 85 23.33 26.53 15.70
N PRO A 86 23.31 27.76 15.15
CA PRO A 86 23.10 28.98 15.94
C PRO A 86 21.80 29.02 16.75
N SER A 87 20.75 28.34 16.27
CA SER A 87 19.46 28.21 16.98
C SER A 87 19.58 27.49 18.33
N TYR A 88 20.65 26.72 18.55
CA TYR A 88 20.90 25.93 19.77
C TYR A 88 21.93 26.60 20.69
N ALA A 89 22.22 27.90 20.50
CA ALA A 89 23.21 28.61 21.31
C ALA A 89 22.93 28.56 22.83
N GLY A 90 21.65 28.52 23.21
CA GLY A 90 21.18 28.46 24.60
C GLY A 90 21.10 27.06 25.23
N ILE A 91 21.61 26.01 24.55
CA ILE A 91 21.52 24.64 25.05
C ILE A 91 22.28 24.47 26.38
N SER A 92 21.68 23.79 27.35
CA SER A 92 22.31 23.44 28.64
C SER A 92 21.88 22.05 29.09
N GLU A 93 22.48 21.52 30.16
CA GLU A 93 22.07 20.22 30.72
C GLU A 93 20.62 20.22 31.20
N VAL A 94 20.08 21.38 31.61
CA VAL A 94 18.70 21.54 32.06
C VAL A 94 17.76 21.87 30.90
N ASN A 95 18.25 22.58 29.89
CA ASN A 95 17.49 22.98 28.71
C ASN A 95 18.04 22.27 27.47
N GLN A 96 17.71 20.98 27.36
CA GLN A 96 18.11 20.12 26.25
C GLN A 96 17.04 20.14 25.15
N PRO A 97 17.44 20.06 23.88
CA PRO A 97 16.50 19.88 22.79
C PRO A 97 15.80 18.52 22.89
N ALA A 98 14.56 18.45 22.40
CA ALA A 98 13.73 17.25 22.48
C ALA A 98 14.42 16.00 21.91
N GLU A 99 15.13 16.15 20.79
CA GLU A 99 15.90 15.10 20.11
C GLU A 99 17.02 14.42 20.92
N LEU A 100 17.41 14.98 22.08
CA LEU A 100 18.39 14.35 22.99
C LEU A 100 17.73 13.61 24.16
N LEU A 101 16.43 13.83 24.41
CA LEU A 101 15.75 13.16 25.51
C LEU A 101 15.50 11.68 25.14
N PRO A 102 15.84 10.71 26.01
CA PRO A 102 15.64 9.29 25.73
C PRO A 102 14.18 8.89 25.44
N GLN A 103 13.24 9.75 25.82
CA GLN A 103 11.80 9.59 25.57
C GLN A 103 11.45 9.79 24.09
N PHE A 104 12.25 10.61 23.37
CA PHE A 104 12.09 10.98 21.97
C PHE A 104 13.17 10.32 21.09
N SER A 105 13.38 9.01 21.28
CA SER A 105 14.23 8.20 20.37
C SER A 105 13.70 8.18 18.94
N THR A 106 12.37 8.23 18.80
CA THR A 106 11.64 8.40 17.55
C THR A 106 10.91 9.74 17.60
N ILE A 107 11.11 10.57 16.59
CA ILE A 107 10.66 11.97 16.59
C ILE A 107 10.39 12.42 15.13
N GLU A 108 9.40 13.30 14.91
CA GLU A 108 8.90 13.63 13.55
C GLU A 108 9.21 15.06 13.11
N TYR A 109 9.66 15.20 11.87
CA TYR A 109 10.34 16.40 11.46
C TYR A 109 9.52 17.29 10.50
N VAL A 110 8.84 18.34 10.98
CA VAL A 110 8.13 19.31 10.10
C VAL A 110 9.12 20.29 9.46
N VAL A 111 9.25 20.21 8.13
CA VAL A 111 10.15 21.07 7.35
C VAL A 111 9.35 21.93 6.39
N GLN A 112 9.40 23.26 6.56
CA GLN A 112 8.83 24.20 5.61
C GLN A 112 9.77 24.37 4.41
N ARG A 113 9.68 23.45 3.43
CA ARG A 113 10.42 23.52 2.16
C ARG A 113 9.50 23.97 1.02
N GLY A 114 9.59 25.25 0.69
CA GLY A 114 8.93 25.81 -0.50
C GLY A 114 7.40 25.81 -0.43
N PRO A 115 6.72 26.12 -1.55
CA PRO A 115 5.27 26.09 -1.61
C PRO A 115 4.75 24.65 -1.49
N GLN A 116 3.73 24.44 -0.65
CA GLN A 116 3.08 23.14 -0.52
C GLN A 116 2.34 22.80 -1.82
N MET A 117 2.61 21.61 -2.35
CA MET A 117 1.89 21.09 -3.52
C MET A 117 0.56 20.49 -3.08
N PRO A 118 -0.54 20.70 -3.83
CA PRO A 118 -1.82 20.08 -3.52
C PRO A 118 -1.76 18.56 -3.75
N LEU A 119 -2.56 17.81 -2.98
CA LEU A 119 -2.77 16.39 -3.22
C LEU A 119 -3.53 16.19 -4.54
N VAL A 120 -3.20 15.13 -5.27
CA VAL A 120 -3.87 14.80 -6.54
C VAL A 120 -4.60 13.48 -6.41
N PHE A 121 -5.89 13.45 -6.75
CA PHE A 121 -6.73 12.25 -6.77
C PHE A 121 -7.29 12.04 -8.18
N LEU A 122 -6.95 10.92 -8.80
CA LEU A 122 -7.42 10.56 -10.13
C LEU A 122 -8.33 9.33 -10.03
N TYR A 123 -9.62 9.53 -10.29
CA TYR A 123 -10.61 8.46 -10.33
C TYR A 123 -10.56 7.77 -11.68
N LEU A 124 -10.29 6.46 -11.67
CA LEU A 124 -10.29 5.60 -12.85
C LEU A 124 -11.44 4.60 -12.74
N VAL A 125 -12.56 4.88 -13.40
CA VAL A 125 -13.85 4.21 -13.19
C VAL A 125 -14.21 3.31 -14.37
N ASP A 126 -14.42 2.03 -14.08
CA ASP A 126 -15.00 1.09 -15.03
C ASP A 126 -16.51 1.33 -15.21
N THR A 127 -16.99 1.31 -16.46
CA THR A 127 -18.42 1.42 -16.80
C THR A 127 -19.02 0.12 -17.34
N CYS A 128 -18.26 -0.98 -17.40
CA CYS A 128 -18.71 -2.29 -17.87
C CYS A 128 -19.24 -3.18 -16.72
N MET A 129 -20.14 -2.67 -15.88
CA MET A 129 -20.75 -3.40 -14.75
C MET A 129 -22.28 -3.22 -14.72
N GLU A 130 -22.95 -3.89 -13.77
CA GLU A 130 -24.40 -3.74 -13.59
C GLU A 130 -24.78 -2.36 -13.04
N ASP A 131 -26.02 -1.91 -13.27
CA ASP A 131 -26.49 -0.57 -12.91
C ASP A 131 -26.51 -0.39 -11.40
N GLU A 132 -26.90 -1.43 -10.66
CA GLU A 132 -26.92 -1.40 -9.20
C GLU A 132 -25.51 -1.19 -8.63
N ASP A 133 -24.52 -1.89 -9.20
CA ASP A 133 -23.11 -1.74 -8.84
C ASP A 133 -22.56 -0.36 -9.23
N LEU A 134 -22.85 0.08 -10.45
CA LEU A 134 -22.41 1.37 -10.95
C LEU A 134 -23.02 2.50 -10.11
N GLN A 135 -24.31 2.41 -9.79
CA GLN A 135 -25.00 3.40 -8.97
C GLN A 135 -24.43 3.47 -7.55
N ALA A 136 -24.20 2.32 -6.90
CA ALA A 136 -23.56 2.27 -5.59
C ALA A 136 -22.11 2.81 -5.61
N LEU A 137 -21.40 2.58 -6.71
CA LEU A 137 -20.07 3.14 -6.93
C LEU A 137 -20.14 4.68 -7.04
N LYS A 138 -21.06 5.23 -7.83
CA LYS A 138 -21.25 6.69 -7.94
C LYS A 138 -21.47 7.35 -6.59
N GLU A 139 -22.38 6.80 -5.78
CA GLU A 139 -22.65 7.29 -4.41
C GLU A 139 -21.37 7.32 -3.56
N SER A 140 -20.59 6.24 -3.64
CA SER A 140 -19.33 6.11 -2.90
C SER A 140 -18.30 7.15 -3.36
N LEU A 141 -18.20 7.39 -4.67
CA LEU A 141 -17.31 8.40 -5.26
C LEU A 141 -17.71 9.82 -4.86
N GLN A 142 -19.00 10.15 -4.93
CA GLN A 142 -19.54 11.44 -4.50
C GLN A 142 -19.29 11.68 -3.00
N MET A 143 -19.49 10.66 -2.17
CA MET A 143 -19.13 10.70 -0.75
C MET A 143 -17.64 11.01 -0.58
N SER A 144 -16.75 10.32 -1.30
CA SER A 144 -15.30 10.57 -1.19
C SER A 144 -14.92 12.00 -1.58
N LEU A 145 -15.55 12.56 -2.61
CA LEU A 145 -15.30 13.93 -3.06
C LEU A 145 -15.60 14.95 -1.95
N SER A 146 -16.67 14.74 -1.19
CA SER A 146 -17.02 15.58 -0.04
C SER A 146 -15.99 15.56 1.11
N LEU A 147 -15.17 14.50 1.18
CA LEU A 147 -14.17 14.33 2.24
C LEU A 147 -12.82 14.98 1.88
N LEU A 148 -12.57 15.23 0.59
CA LEU A 148 -11.32 15.75 0.07
C LEU A 148 -11.06 17.21 0.50
N PRO A 149 -9.79 17.59 0.72
CA PRO A 149 -9.41 18.98 0.97
C PRO A 149 -9.82 19.89 -0.18
N PRO A 150 -10.27 21.13 0.09
CA PRO A 150 -10.69 22.09 -0.94
C PRO A 150 -9.61 22.38 -2.00
N THR A 151 -8.33 22.31 -1.61
CA THR A 151 -7.16 22.56 -2.46
C THR A 151 -6.70 21.35 -3.26
N ALA A 152 -7.21 20.15 -2.96
CA ALA A 152 -6.81 18.93 -3.67
C ALA A 152 -7.24 19.01 -5.13
N LEU A 153 -6.41 18.50 -6.03
CA LEU A 153 -6.72 18.38 -7.46
C LEU A 153 -7.43 17.05 -7.70
N VAL A 154 -8.55 17.09 -8.40
CA VAL A 154 -9.27 15.89 -8.82
C VAL A 154 -9.34 15.78 -10.33
N GLY A 155 -9.28 14.53 -10.81
CA GLY A 155 -9.48 14.18 -12.21
C GLY A 155 -10.34 12.93 -12.33
N LEU A 156 -10.98 12.78 -13.49
CA LEU A 156 -11.82 11.63 -13.80
C LEU A 156 -11.45 11.03 -15.14
N ILE A 157 -11.25 9.72 -15.15
CA ILE A 157 -11.13 8.90 -16.35
C ILE A 157 -12.15 7.77 -16.22
N THR A 158 -13.03 7.65 -17.22
CA THR A 158 -13.94 6.52 -17.30
C THR A 158 -13.48 5.59 -18.42
N PHE A 159 -13.71 4.29 -18.26
CA PHE A 159 -13.36 3.35 -19.30
C PHE A 159 -14.33 2.17 -19.38
N GLY A 160 -14.51 1.70 -20.60
CA GLY A 160 -15.17 0.44 -20.92
C GLY A 160 -14.42 -0.20 -22.08
N ARG A 161 -15.04 -0.19 -23.27
CA ARG A 161 -14.34 -0.52 -24.52
C ARG A 161 -13.36 0.58 -24.94
N MET A 162 -13.70 1.83 -24.66
CA MET A 162 -12.87 3.01 -24.92
C MET A 162 -12.45 3.64 -23.59
N VAL A 163 -11.37 4.40 -23.59
CA VAL A 163 -10.93 5.18 -22.43
C VAL A 163 -11.27 6.64 -22.67
N GLN A 164 -11.99 7.26 -21.72
CA GLN A 164 -12.43 8.65 -21.80
C GLN A 164 -11.74 9.47 -20.70
N VAL A 165 -10.96 10.47 -21.10
CA VAL A 165 -10.33 11.43 -20.16
C VAL A 165 -11.21 12.68 -20.12
N HIS A 166 -11.81 12.98 -18.97
CA HIS A 166 -12.76 14.09 -18.82
C HIS A 166 -12.04 15.41 -18.57
N GLU A 167 -12.47 16.46 -19.27
CA GLU A 167 -12.00 17.83 -19.09
C GLU A 167 -12.95 18.59 -18.14
N LEU A 168 -12.53 18.78 -16.89
CA LEU A 168 -13.38 19.30 -15.81
C LEU A 168 -13.45 20.84 -15.80
N GLY A 169 -12.55 21.52 -16.51
CA GLY A 169 -12.46 22.99 -16.52
C GLY A 169 -13.42 23.70 -17.47
N CYS A 170 -14.35 22.99 -18.14
CA CYS A 170 -15.23 23.58 -19.14
C CYS A 170 -16.62 23.90 -18.54
N GLU A 171 -17.05 25.15 -18.63
CA GLU A 171 -18.38 25.57 -18.21
C GLU A 171 -19.41 25.32 -19.34
N GLY A 172 -20.58 24.77 -18.98
CA GLY A 172 -21.72 24.58 -19.90
C GLY A 172 -21.63 23.40 -20.88
N ILE A 173 -20.47 22.75 -21.03
CA ILE A 173 -20.33 21.54 -21.84
C ILE A 173 -19.29 20.58 -21.21
N SER A 174 -19.69 19.33 -21.00
CA SER A 174 -18.75 18.27 -20.60
C SER A 174 -18.01 17.76 -21.84
N LYS A 175 -16.69 17.93 -21.86
CA LYS A 175 -15.82 17.43 -22.95
C LYS A 175 -14.99 16.25 -22.43
N SER A 176 -14.85 15.22 -23.25
CA SER A 176 -13.97 14.09 -22.95
C SER A 176 -13.14 13.69 -24.17
N TYR A 177 -11.89 13.30 -23.93
CA TYR A 177 -10.98 12.80 -24.96
C TYR A 177 -11.08 11.29 -24.99
N VAL A 178 -11.47 10.74 -26.14
CA VAL A 178 -11.71 9.31 -26.30
C VAL A 178 -10.52 8.64 -26.97
N PHE A 179 -9.91 7.70 -26.27
CA PHE A 179 -8.80 6.88 -26.75
C PHE A 179 -9.25 5.44 -26.98
N ARG A 180 -8.64 4.79 -27.97
CA ARG A 180 -8.89 3.38 -28.25
C ARG A 180 -8.26 2.51 -27.17
N GLY A 181 -9.07 1.68 -26.52
CA GLY A 181 -8.60 0.74 -25.49
C GLY A 181 -7.70 -0.40 -25.99
N THR A 182 -7.50 -0.53 -27.30
CA THR A 182 -6.71 -1.61 -27.92
C THR A 182 -5.22 -1.30 -28.03
N LYS A 183 -4.82 -0.04 -27.89
CA LYS A 183 -3.42 0.40 -28.04
C LYS A 183 -2.93 1.01 -26.73
N ASP A 184 -1.66 0.76 -26.44
CA ASP A 184 -0.97 1.45 -25.35
C ASP A 184 -0.47 2.82 -25.80
N LEU A 185 -0.43 3.79 -24.88
CA LEU A 185 -0.01 5.16 -25.15
C LEU A 185 1.13 5.55 -24.22
N THR A 186 2.20 6.10 -24.80
CA THR A 186 3.30 6.64 -24.00
C THR A 186 2.95 8.02 -23.45
N ALA A 187 3.59 8.40 -22.34
CA ALA A 187 3.42 9.72 -21.72
C ALA A 187 3.59 10.87 -22.72
N LYS A 188 4.65 10.83 -23.54
CA LYS A 188 4.93 11.86 -24.56
C LYS A 188 3.83 11.95 -25.63
N GLN A 189 3.34 10.82 -26.15
CA GLN A 189 2.25 10.82 -27.13
C GLN A 189 0.97 11.38 -26.52
N LEU A 190 0.68 11.03 -25.26
CA LEU A 190 -0.48 11.55 -24.54
C LEU A 190 -0.37 13.06 -24.34
N GLN A 191 0.82 13.56 -24.00
CA GLN A 191 1.10 14.99 -23.83
C GLN A 191 0.82 15.79 -25.12
N GLU A 192 1.24 15.25 -26.27
CA GLU A 192 1.01 15.86 -27.59
C GLU A 192 -0.48 15.84 -27.96
N MET A 193 -1.18 14.71 -27.77
CA MET A 193 -2.61 14.58 -28.10
C MET A 193 -3.51 15.43 -27.21
N LEU A 194 -3.17 15.57 -25.92
CA LEU A 194 -3.92 16.39 -24.98
C LEU A 194 -3.50 17.87 -25.00
N GLY A 195 -2.51 18.25 -25.83
CA GLY A 195 -2.03 19.63 -25.92
C GLY A 195 -1.55 20.19 -24.58
N LEU A 196 -0.82 19.37 -23.82
CA LEU A 196 -0.28 19.72 -22.51
C LEU A 196 1.05 20.48 -22.59
N THR A 197 1.68 20.49 -23.75
CA THR A 197 2.80 21.37 -24.08
C THR A 197 2.29 22.78 -24.40
N LYS A 198 2.77 23.80 -23.69
CA LYS A 198 2.74 25.16 -24.25
C LYS A 198 3.56 25.14 -25.54
N PRO A 199 3.06 25.66 -26.67
CA PRO A 199 3.95 26.02 -27.76
C PRO A 199 5.01 26.94 -27.16
N ALA A 200 6.28 26.68 -27.45
CA ALA A 200 7.33 27.65 -27.18
C ALA A 200 7.01 28.91 -28.00
N ALA A 201 6.22 29.82 -27.43
CA ALA A 201 6.03 31.13 -27.99
C ALA A 201 7.38 31.81 -27.94
N ASN A 202 7.94 32.05 -29.13
CA ASN A 202 8.98 33.05 -29.37
C ASN A 202 8.65 34.31 -28.57
N GLN A 203 9.34 34.54 -27.45
CA GLN A 203 9.48 35.85 -26.86
C GLN A 203 10.66 35.82 -25.90
N GLY A 204 11.75 36.47 -26.33
CA GLY A 204 12.85 36.79 -25.45
C GLY A 204 12.35 37.66 -24.30
N ARG A 205 12.60 37.20 -23.06
CA ARG A 205 12.88 38.02 -21.88
C ARG A 205 13.12 37.11 -20.67
N GLY A 206 14.38 37.06 -20.23
CA GLY A 206 14.80 36.75 -18.86
C GLY A 206 14.65 35.30 -18.36
N PRO A 207 15.62 34.78 -17.60
CA PRO A 207 15.47 33.51 -16.90
C PRO A 207 14.65 33.74 -15.62
N GLN A 208 13.33 33.65 -15.70
CA GLN A 208 12.50 33.38 -14.52
C GLN A 208 12.23 31.87 -14.47
N PRO A 209 12.46 31.20 -13.31
CA PRO A 209 12.07 29.80 -13.17
C PRO A 209 10.55 29.72 -13.29
N ALA A 210 10.06 29.15 -14.39
CA ALA A 210 8.64 28.94 -14.61
C ALA A 210 8.10 28.01 -13.51
N GLN A 211 7.31 28.55 -12.58
CA GLN A 211 6.53 27.72 -11.67
C GLN A 211 5.58 26.85 -12.51
N PRO A 212 5.55 25.52 -12.30
CA PRO A 212 4.58 24.68 -12.97
C PRO A 212 3.16 25.18 -12.62
N PRO A 213 2.24 25.25 -13.59
CA PRO A 213 0.88 25.70 -13.30
C PRO A 213 0.25 24.82 -12.22
N LEU A 214 -0.36 25.47 -11.22
CA LEU A 214 -0.93 24.82 -10.03
C LEU A 214 -2.13 23.90 -10.35
N SER A 215 -2.70 23.99 -11.54
CA SER A 215 -3.81 23.13 -12.01
C SER A 215 -3.79 23.00 -13.54
N ASN A 216 -4.40 21.93 -14.06
CA ASN A 216 -4.50 21.63 -15.49
C ASN A 216 -5.98 21.45 -15.88
N ARG A 217 -6.33 21.55 -17.16
CA ARG A 217 -7.69 21.36 -17.69
C ARG A 217 -8.34 20.03 -17.26
N PHE A 218 -7.50 18.99 -17.05
CA PHE A 218 -7.92 17.66 -16.59
C PHE A 218 -7.88 17.46 -15.08
N LEU A 219 -7.15 18.32 -14.35
CA LEU A 219 -6.91 18.21 -12.91
C LEU A 219 -7.21 19.56 -12.26
N GLN A 220 -8.40 19.70 -11.70
CA GLN A 220 -8.92 20.95 -11.14
C GLN A 220 -9.08 20.85 -9.62
N PRO A 221 -8.94 21.96 -8.87
CA PRO A 221 -9.18 21.99 -7.43
C PRO A 221 -10.62 21.61 -7.09
N VAL A 222 -10.83 20.78 -6.06
CA VAL A 222 -12.16 20.33 -5.61
C VAL A 222 -13.11 21.51 -5.40
N GLN A 223 -12.68 22.54 -4.68
CA GLN A 223 -13.51 23.71 -4.35
C GLN A 223 -14.08 24.49 -5.56
N LYS A 224 -13.52 24.28 -6.76
CA LYS A 224 -13.95 24.97 -7.97
C LYS A 224 -14.94 24.13 -8.79
N ILE A 225 -14.88 22.81 -8.66
CA ILE A 225 -15.53 21.86 -9.59
C ILE A 225 -16.31 20.76 -8.87
N ASP A 226 -16.52 20.88 -7.56
CA ASP A 226 -17.22 19.91 -6.72
C ASP A 226 -18.65 19.65 -7.22
N MET A 227 -19.41 20.70 -7.54
CA MET A 227 -20.76 20.57 -8.09
C MET A 227 -20.74 19.88 -9.46
N ASN A 228 -19.94 20.39 -10.40
CA ASN A 228 -19.85 19.84 -11.75
C ASN A 228 -19.40 18.37 -11.75
N LEU A 229 -18.45 18.01 -10.89
CA LEU A 229 -17.96 16.63 -10.79
C LEU A 229 -18.99 15.73 -10.11
N THR A 230 -19.73 16.22 -9.11
CA THR A 230 -20.82 15.48 -8.47
C THR A 230 -21.93 15.16 -9.47
N ASP A 231 -22.33 16.14 -10.28
CA ASP A 231 -23.33 15.98 -11.34
C ASP A 231 -22.84 15.01 -12.41
N LEU A 232 -21.60 15.17 -12.89
CA LEU A 232 -20.99 14.29 -13.88
C LEU A 232 -20.91 12.84 -13.35
N LEU A 233 -20.50 12.64 -12.09
CA LEU A 233 -20.51 11.32 -11.45
C LEU A 233 -21.91 10.72 -11.39
N GLY A 234 -22.94 11.53 -11.10
CA GLY A 234 -24.34 11.09 -11.09
C GLY A 234 -24.82 10.65 -12.47
N GLU A 235 -24.43 11.39 -13.51
CA GLU A 235 -24.79 11.16 -14.91
C GLU A 235 -24.03 10.01 -15.58
N LEU A 236 -23.03 9.40 -14.93
CA LEU A 236 -22.30 8.27 -15.50
C LEU A 236 -23.24 7.14 -15.90
N GLN A 237 -23.09 6.61 -17.11
CA GLN A 237 -23.89 5.49 -17.62
C GLN A 237 -23.00 4.27 -17.87
N ARG A 238 -23.63 3.11 -18.05
CA ARG A 238 -22.92 1.92 -18.51
C ARG A 238 -22.24 2.17 -19.84
N ASP A 239 -21.21 1.38 -20.12
CA ASP A 239 -20.59 1.36 -21.44
C ASP A 239 -21.66 1.16 -22.53
N PRO A 240 -21.76 2.06 -23.53
CA PRO A 240 -22.86 2.04 -24.50
C PRO A 240 -22.79 0.86 -25.48
N TRP A 241 -21.72 0.07 -25.45
CA TRP A 241 -21.50 -1.03 -26.37
C TRP A 241 -22.26 -2.28 -25.91
N PRO A 242 -23.15 -2.84 -26.75
CA PRO A 242 -23.90 -4.03 -26.39
C PRO A 242 -22.98 -5.24 -26.27
N VAL A 243 -23.23 -6.06 -25.26
CA VAL A 243 -22.53 -7.33 -25.04
C VAL A 243 -23.32 -8.45 -25.71
N THR A 244 -22.69 -9.15 -26.65
CA THR A 244 -23.33 -10.27 -27.34
C THR A 244 -23.49 -11.48 -26.42
N GLN A 245 -24.47 -12.35 -26.70
CA GLN A 245 -24.70 -13.54 -25.88
C GLN A 245 -23.46 -14.44 -25.85
N GLY A 246 -23.13 -14.97 -24.67
CA GLY A 246 -21.96 -15.83 -24.48
C GLY A 246 -20.63 -15.07 -24.48
N LYS A 247 -20.65 -13.73 -24.44
CA LYS A 247 -19.45 -12.89 -24.41
C LYS A 247 -19.41 -12.02 -23.13
N ARG A 248 -18.19 -11.68 -22.71
CA ARG A 248 -17.89 -10.73 -21.65
C ARG A 248 -17.83 -9.31 -22.25
N PRO A 249 -18.10 -8.26 -21.47
CA PRO A 249 -17.87 -6.89 -21.90
C PRO A 249 -16.41 -6.66 -22.31
N LEU A 250 -16.18 -5.80 -23.31
CA LEU A 250 -14.84 -5.41 -23.73
C LEU A 250 -14.30 -4.34 -22.79
N ARG A 251 -13.32 -4.71 -21.95
CA ARG A 251 -12.80 -3.87 -20.89
C ARG A 251 -11.32 -3.61 -21.09
N SER A 252 -10.97 -2.34 -21.34
CA SER A 252 -9.59 -1.91 -21.63
C SER A 252 -8.87 -1.33 -20.41
N LEU A 253 -8.81 -2.09 -19.31
CA LEU A 253 -8.21 -1.64 -18.05
C LEU A 253 -6.72 -1.24 -18.20
N GLY A 254 -5.91 -2.07 -18.85
CA GLY A 254 -4.47 -1.82 -18.92
C GLY A 254 -4.11 -0.58 -19.75
N ALA A 255 -4.91 -0.25 -20.77
CA ALA A 255 -4.79 1.01 -21.51
C ALA A 255 -5.24 2.21 -20.64
N ALA A 256 -6.33 2.05 -19.89
CA ALA A 256 -6.86 3.08 -19.02
C ALA A 256 -5.87 3.45 -17.89
N MET A 257 -5.27 2.46 -17.24
CA MET A 257 -4.20 2.66 -16.26
C MET A 257 -2.95 3.31 -16.87
N SER A 258 -2.57 2.92 -18.10
CA SER A 258 -1.41 3.53 -18.78
C SER A 258 -1.63 5.00 -19.10
N ILE A 259 -2.84 5.38 -19.53
CA ILE A 259 -3.24 6.77 -19.75
C ILE A 259 -3.25 7.54 -18.42
N ALA A 260 -3.79 6.96 -17.35
CA ALA A 260 -3.80 7.59 -16.03
C ALA A 260 -2.39 7.89 -15.51
N VAL A 261 -1.49 6.89 -15.56
CA VAL A 261 -0.07 7.06 -15.18
C VAL A 261 0.62 8.07 -16.10
N GLY A 262 0.39 7.99 -17.41
CA GLY A 262 0.97 8.93 -18.38
C GLY A 262 0.51 10.37 -18.18
N LEU A 263 -0.76 10.57 -17.81
CA LEU A 263 -1.33 11.90 -17.54
C LEU A 263 -0.64 12.53 -16.34
N LEU A 264 -0.50 11.80 -15.23
CA LEU A 264 0.17 12.28 -14.03
C LEU A 264 1.68 12.48 -14.25
N GLU A 265 2.33 11.59 -15.01
CA GLU A 265 3.74 11.68 -15.37
C GLU A 265 4.06 12.97 -16.15
N CYS A 266 3.16 13.41 -17.03
CA CYS A 266 3.35 14.63 -17.82
C CYS A 266 2.97 15.92 -17.09
N THR A 267 2.19 15.83 -16.00
CA THR A 267 1.58 17.00 -15.35
C THR A 267 2.17 17.27 -13.97
N PHE A 268 2.23 16.25 -13.11
CA PHE A 268 2.71 16.34 -11.73
C PHE A 268 3.69 15.21 -11.41
N PRO A 269 4.88 15.18 -12.06
CA PRO A 269 5.92 14.21 -11.69
C PRO A 269 6.49 14.51 -10.29
N ASN A 270 6.90 13.47 -9.57
CA ASN A 270 7.50 13.57 -8.22
C ASN A 270 6.63 14.26 -7.16
N THR A 271 5.31 14.25 -7.36
CA THR A 271 4.32 14.83 -6.44
C THR A 271 3.39 13.72 -5.95
N GLY A 272 2.88 13.85 -4.72
CA GLY A 272 1.92 12.91 -4.15
C GLY A 272 0.61 12.89 -4.93
N ALA A 273 0.42 11.83 -5.71
CA ALA A 273 -0.80 11.61 -6.49
C ALA A 273 -1.32 10.19 -6.28
N ARG A 274 -2.64 10.04 -6.24
CA ARG A 274 -3.35 8.78 -5.98
C ARG A 274 -4.26 8.44 -7.15
N VAL A 275 -3.95 7.35 -7.85
CA VAL A 275 -4.79 6.78 -8.92
C VAL A 275 -5.68 5.71 -8.30
N MET A 276 -6.96 6.02 -8.14
CA MET A 276 -7.94 5.10 -7.57
C MET A 276 -8.66 4.36 -8.69
N THR A 277 -8.37 3.07 -8.84
CA THR A 277 -8.91 2.26 -9.95
C THR A 277 -10.04 1.38 -9.48
N PHE A 278 -11.23 1.58 -10.04
CA PHE A 278 -12.45 0.81 -9.72
C PHE A 278 -12.76 -0.13 -10.87
N ILE A 279 -12.82 -1.43 -10.58
CA ILE A 279 -13.03 -2.48 -11.60
C ILE A 279 -14.17 -3.42 -11.20
N GLY A 280 -15.17 -3.54 -12.08
CA GLY A 280 -16.25 -4.52 -12.02
C GLY A 280 -15.98 -5.90 -12.67
N GLY A 281 -14.72 -6.25 -12.95
CA GLY A 281 -14.39 -7.45 -13.74
C GLY A 281 -13.01 -7.45 -14.39
N PRO A 282 -12.62 -8.55 -15.06
CA PRO A 282 -11.29 -8.71 -15.65
C PRO A 282 -11.09 -7.92 -16.94
N ALA A 283 -9.83 -7.56 -17.21
CA ALA A 283 -9.46 -6.93 -18.48
C ALA A 283 -9.59 -7.93 -19.65
N THR A 284 -10.45 -7.61 -20.62
CA THR A 284 -10.76 -8.47 -21.79
C THR A 284 -10.28 -7.91 -23.12
N GLN A 285 -9.69 -6.70 -23.11
CA GLN A 285 -9.18 -6.06 -24.32
C GLN A 285 -7.90 -5.26 -24.04
N GLY A 286 -7.01 -5.25 -25.03
CA GLY A 286 -5.86 -4.35 -25.06
C GLY A 286 -4.65 -4.86 -24.29
N PRO A 287 -3.67 -3.97 -24.02
CA PRO A 287 -2.53 -4.33 -23.18
C PRO A 287 -3.01 -4.63 -21.75
N GLY A 288 -2.40 -5.62 -21.10
CA GLY A 288 -2.84 -6.06 -19.76
C GLY A 288 -4.09 -6.94 -19.74
N MET A 289 -4.50 -7.50 -20.89
CA MET A 289 -5.63 -8.43 -20.99
C MET A 289 -5.39 -9.71 -20.18
N VAL A 290 -6.35 -10.10 -19.36
CA VAL A 290 -6.28 -11.24 -18.41
C VAL A 290 -6.98 -12.47 -18.98
N VAL A 291 -8.11 -12.27 -19.67
CA VAL A 291 -8.93 -13.32 -20.26
C VAL A 291 -9.51 -12.82 -21.59
N GLY A 292 -9.89 -13.75 -22.48
CA GLY A 292 -10.62 -13.39 -23.70
C GLY A 292 -12.05 -12.93 -23.41
N ASP A 293 -12.73 -12.48 -24.46
CA ASP A 293 -14.14 -12.05 -24.40
C ASP A 293 -15.13 -13.23 -24.38
N GLU A 294 -14.71 -14.46 -24.70
CA GLU A 294 -15.62 -15.61 -24.73
C GLU A 294 -15.90 -16.17 -23.32
N LEU A 295 -17.18 -16.21 -22.90
CA LEU A 295 -17.57 -16.75 -21.58
C LEU A 295 -17.30 -18.26 -21.44
N LYS A 296 -17.27 -19.00 -22.55
CA LYS A 296 -16.96 -20.44 -22.57
C LYS A 296 -15.55 -20.75 -22.07
N ILE A 297 -14.65 -19.76 -22.16
CA ILE A 297 -13.27 -19.90 -21.68
C ILE A 297 -13.24 -19.37 -20.24
N PRO A 298 -12.98 -20.23 -19.24
CA PRO A 298 -12.91 -19.78 -17.85
C PRO A 298 -11.70 -18.87 -17.64
N ILE A 299 -11.78 -18.06 -16.59
CA ILE A 299 -10.64 -17.29 -16.11
C ILE A 299 -9.65 -18.28 -15.49
N ARG A 300 -8.34 -18.06 -15.72
CA ARG A 300 -7.28 -18.97 -15.25
C ARG A 300 -7.41 -19.34 -13.77
N SER A 301 -7.14 -20.60 -13.46
CA SER A 301 -7.03 -21.16 -12.10
C SER A 301 -5.56 -21.39 -11.72
N TRP A 302 -5.29 -21.72 -10.45
CA TRP A 302 -3.95 -22.13 -10.01
C TRP A 302 -3.46 -23.40 -10.72
N HIS A 303 -4.35 -24.35 -10.99
CA HIS A 303 -4.03 -25.57 -11.75
C HIS A 303 -3.62 -25.27 -13.20
N ASP A 304 -4.26 -24.27 -13.82
CA ASP A 304 -3.88 -23.82 -15.16
C ASP A 304 -2.51 -23.14 -15.18
N LEU A 305 -2.13 -22.46 -14.09
CA LEU A 305 -0.82 -21.85 -13.94
C LEU A 305 0.28 -22.89 -13.77
N GLU A 306 0.04 -23.93 -12.96
CA GLU A 306 0.98 -25.04 -12.78
C GLU A 306 1.23 -25.81 -14.08
N LYS A 307 0.22 -25.92 -14.94
CA LYS A 307 0.31 -26.57 -16.25
C LYS A 307 0.72 -25.64 -17.40
N ASP A 308 1.09 -24.39 -17.10
CA ASP A 308 1.44 -23.33 -18.06
C ASP A 308 0.38 -23.12 -19.17
N ASN A 309 -0.90 -23.35 -18.85
CA ASN A 309 -2.06 -23.20 -19.74
C ASN A 309 -2.62 -21.76 -19.74
N ALA A 310 -2.02 -20.84 -18.98
CA ALA A 310 -2.45 -19.45 -18.86
C ALA A 310 -1.81 -18.53 -19.92
N LYS A 311 -2.41 -18.48 -21.12
CA LYS A 311 -1.88 -17.76 -22.29
C LYS A 311 -1.58 -16.27 -22.07
N PHE A 312 -2.37 -15.60 -21.23
CA PHE A 312 -2.32 -14.14 -21.09
C PHE A 312 -1.47 -13.65 -19.91
N MET A 313 -1.24 -14.50 -18.90
CA MET A 313 -0.68 -14.09 -17.60
C MET A 313 0.69 -13.41 -17.73
N LYS A 314 1.65 -14.02 -18.44
CA LYS A 314 3.02 -13.49 -18.57
C LYS A 314 3.05 -12.13 -19.27
N LYS A 315 2.24 -11.95 -20.32
CA LYS A 315 2.16 -10.68 -21.08
C LYS A 315 1.47 -9.58 -20.26
N ALA A 316 0.40 -9.92 -19.55
CA ALA A 316 -0.34 -8.99 -18.71
C ALA A 316 0.47 -8.52 -17.50
N THR A 317 1.12 -9.46 -16.81
CA THR A 317 1.98 -9.16 -15.64
C THR A 317 3.09 -8.19 -16.03
N LYS A 318 3.79 -8.44 -17.15
CA LYS A 318 4.83 -7.54 -17.66
C LYS A 318 4.32 -6.12 -17.96
N HIS A 319 3.08 -6.01 -18.46
CA HIS A 319 2.44 -4.71 -18.71
C HIS A 319 2.24 -3.93 -17.41
N TYR A 320 1.59 -4.53 -16.42
CA TYR A 320 1.34 -3.88 -15.14
C TYR A 320 2.61 -3.63 -14.34
N GLU A 321 3.62 -4.50 -14.41
CA GLU A 321 4.93 -4.25 -13.80
C GLU A 321 5.61 -3.02 -14.41
N SER A 322 5.53 -2.82 -15.73
CA SER A 322 6.03 -1.62 -16.39
C SER A 322 5.33 -0.35 -15.88
N LEU A 323 3.99 -0.40 -15.73
CA LEU A 323 3.21 0.70 -15.18
C LEU A 323 3.53 0.98 -13.71
N ALA A 324 3.65 -0.06 -12.90
CA ALA A 324 4.00 0.03 -11.48
C ALA A 324 5.37 0.70 -11.27
N ASN A 325 6.37 0.31 -12.07
CA ASN A 325 7.69 0.94 -12.03
C ASN A 325 7.65 2.42 -12.44
N ARG A 326 6.90 2.77 -13.49
CA ARG A 326 6.72 4.17 -13.93
C ARG A 326 6.03 5.02 -12.86
N ALA A 327 4.95 4.52 -12.25
CA ALA A 327 4.25 5.21 -11.18
C ALA A 327 5.14 5.38 -9.93
N SER A 328 5.83 4.31 -9.52
CA SER A 328 6.73 4.33 -8.36
C SER A 328 7.89 5.31 -8.54
N ALA A 329 8.51 5.31 -9.73
CA ALA A 329 9.56 6.26 -10.08
C ALA A 329 9.07 7.71 -9.95
N ASN A 330 7.85 8.01 -10.40
CA ASN A 330 7.24 9.34 -10.33
C ASN A 330 6.60 9.68 -8.97
N GLY A 331 6.55 8.74 -8.00
CA GLY A 331 5.97 9.01 -6.69
C GLY A 331 4.43 8.95 -6.65
N HIS A 332 3.82 8.25 -7.59
CA HIS A 332 2.36 8.10 -7.69
C HIS A 332 1.91 6.77 -7.09
N ILE A 333 0.75 6.78 -6.43
CA ILE A 333 0.10 5.62 -5.82
C ILE A 333 -0.95 5.05 -6.78
N ILE A 334 -1.07 3.73 -6.86
CA ILE A 334 -2.15 3.06 -7.60
C ILE A 334 -2.94 2.18 -6.64
N ASP A 335 -4.20 2.53 -6.39
CA ASP A 335 -5.15 1.68 -5.69
C ASP A 335 -6.00 0.88 -6.67
N ILE A 336 -6.41 -0.30 -6.21
CA ILE A 336 -7.24 -1.23 -6.98
C ILE A 336 -8.42 -1.66 -6.10
N TYR A 337 -9.61 -1.18 -6.45
CA TYR A 337 -10.89 -1.55 -5.88
C TYR A 337 -11.60 -2.49 -6.85
N ALA A 338 -11.51 -3.79 -6.59
CA ALA A 338 -12.05 -4.83 -7.43
C ALA A 338 -13.32 -5.42 -6.81
N CYS A 339 -14.47 -5.18 -7.43
CA CYS A 339 -15.73 -5.75 -7.00
C CYS A 339 -16.40 -6.52 -8.14
N ALA A 340 -16.39 -7.84 -8.08
CA ALA A 340 -17.05 -8.70 -9.05
C ALA A 340 -17.25 -10.11 -8.47
N LEU A 341 -18.26 -10.82 -8.97
CA LEU A 341 -18.51 -12.22 -8.61
C LEU A 341 -17.42 -13.18 -9.15
N ASP A 342 -16.81 -12.81 -10.27
CA ASP A 342 -15.73 -13.54 -10.93
C ASP A 342 -14.37 -12.89 -10.61
N GLN A 343 -13.27 -13.61 -10.87
CA GLN A 343 -11.93 -13.05 -10.72
C GLN A 343 -11.70 -11.81 -11.61
N THR A 344 -11.11 -10.75 -11.05
CA THR A 344 -10.85 -9.48 -11.76
C THR A 344 -9.44 -9.35 -12.36
N GLY A 345 -8.56 -10.31 -12.08
CA GLY A 345 -7.16 -10.26 -12.56
C GLY A 345 -6.17 -9.61 -11.60
N LEU A 346 -6.47 -9.58 -10.28
CA LEU A 346 -5.56 -9.00 -9.28
C LEU A 346 -4.15 -9.61 -9.30
N LEU A 347 -4.02 -10.89 -9.68
CA LEU A 347 -2.73 -11.56 -9.76
C LEU A 347 -1.75 -10.84 -10.71
N GLU A 348 -2.24 -10.39 -11.87
CA GLU A 348 -1.45 -9.69 -12.89
C GLU A 348 -1.15 -8.24 -12.49
N MET A 349 -2.06 -7.59 -11.77
CA MET A 349 -1.97 -6.16 -11.43
C MET A 349 -1.46 -5.88 -10.00
N LYS A 350 -1.16 -6.92 -9.21
CA LYS A 350 -0.71 -6.77 -7.81
C LYS A 350 0.52 -5.89 -7.64
N CYS A 351 1.40 -5.88 -8.63
CA CYS A 351 2.60 -5.06 -8.64
C CYS A 351 2.29 -3.56 -8.55
N CYS A 352 1.20 -3.08 -9.15
CA CYS A 352 0.80 -1.67 -9.11
C CYS A 352 0.57 -1.17 -7.67
N ALA A 353 -0.23 -1.91 -6.90
CA ALA A 353 -0.46 -1.60 -5.49
C ALA A 353 0.80 -1.85 -4.65
N ASN A 354 1.44 -3.02 -4.81
CA ASN A 354 2.55 -3.45 -3.97
C ASN A 354 3.81 -2.56 -4.11
N TYR A 355 4.13 -2.06 -5.30
CA TYR A 355 5.33 -1.25 -5.52
C TYR A 355 5.13 0.22 -5.14
N THR A 356 3.89 0.67 -5.19
CA THR A 356 3.56 2.08 -4.90
C THR A 356 3.08 2.28 -3.46
N GLY A 357 2.71 1.21 -2.75
CA GLY A 357 2.07 1.32 -1.43
C GLY A 357 0.59 1.69 -1.52
N GLY A 358 -0.06 1.37 -2.65
CA GLY A 358 -1.49 1.55 -2.85
C GLY A 358 -2.31 0.41 -2.23
N TYR A 359 -3.60 0.65 -2.08
CA TYR A 359 -4.53 -0.33 -1.55
C TYR A 359 -4.99 -1.33 -2.59
N MET A 360 -5.29 -2.53 -2.12
CA MET A 360 -5.97 -3.56 -2.89
C MET A 360 -7.18 -4.03 -2.10
N VAL A 361 -8.37 -3.70 -2.60
CA VAL A 361 -9.65 -4.06 -2.00
C VAL A 361 -10.36 -5.03 -2.93
N MET A 362 -10.84 -6.14 -2.38
CA MET A 362 -11.64 -7.13 -3.09
C MET A 362 -13.00 -7.26 -2.39
N ALA A 363 -14.07 -7.23 -3.15
CA ALA A 363 -15.42 -7.57 -2.69
C ALA A 363 -16.23 -8.21 -3.84
N ASP A 364 -17.43 -8.69 -3.53
CA ASP A 364 -18.30 -9.31 -4.55
C ASP A 364 -19.05 -8.26 -5.39
N SER A 365 -19.39 -7.12 -4.79
CA SER A 365 -20.19 -6.04 -5.39
C SER A 365 -19.90 -4.70 -4.71
N PHE A 366 -20.01 -3.61 -5.47
CA PHE A 366 -19.87 -2.25 -4.96
C PHE A 366 -21.06 -1.83 -4.09
N ASN A 367 -22.20 -2.51 -4.22
CA ASN A 367 -23.40 -2.26 -3.43
C ASN A 367 -23.36 -2.88 -2.01
N THR A 368 -22.24 -3.49 -1.63
CA THR A 368 -22.10 -4.09 -0.30
C THR A 368 -21.69 -3.06 0.75
N SER A 369 -22.18 -3.23 1.99
CA SER A 369 -21.73 -2.43 3.14
C SER A 369 -20.23 -2.60 3.40
N LEU A 370 -19.68 -3.77 3.10
CA LEU A 370 -18.25 -4.06 3.18
C LEU A 370 -17.44 -3.09 2.32
N PHE A 371 -17.80 -2.94 1.03
CA PHE A 371 -17.11 -2.01 0.15
C PHE A 371 -17.29 -0.55 0.62
N LYS A 372 -18.53 -0.11 0.86
CA LYS A 372 -18.84 1.29 1.22
C LYS A 372 -18.07 1.73 2.48
N GLN A 373 -18.06 0.91 3.53
CA GLN A 373 -17.32 1.22 4.77
C GLN A 373 -15.80 1.15 4.57
N THR A 374 -15.31 0.17 3.82
CA THR A 374 -13.86 0.04 3.54
C THR A 374 -13.36 1.24 2.75
N PHE A 375 -14.11 1.67 1.74
CA PHE A 375 -13.77 2.83 0.93
C PHE A 375 -13.80 4.13 1.74
N GLN A 376 -14.75 4.30 2.66
CA GLN A 376 -14.78 5.45 3.56
C GLN A 376 -13.55 5.52 4.47
N ARG A 377 -13.05 4.37 4.96
CA ARG A 377 -11.87 4.31 5.85
C ARG A 377 -10.57 4.77 5.17
N VAL A 378 -10.49 4.72 3.84
CA VAL A 378 -9.35 5.25 3.07
C VAL A 378 -9.14 6.74 3.34
N PHE A 379 -10.22 7.46 3.59
CA PHE A 379 -10.23 8.90 3.86
C PHE A 379 -10.34 9.20 5.35
N ALA A 380 -9.94 8.26 6.21
CA ALA A 380 -9.90 8.46 7.66
C ALA A 380 -9.01 9.66 8.00
N LYS A 381 -9.53 10.51 8.87
CA LYS A 381 -8.84 11.70 9.36
C LYS A 381 -8.23 11.44 10.73
N ASP A 382 -7.14 12.12 11.02
CA ASP A 382 -6.53 12.20 12.34
C ASP A 382 -7.30 13.20 13.24
N ASP A 383 -6.83 13.36 14.47
CA ASP A 383 -7.42 14.28 15.45
C ASP A 383 -7.32 15.76 15.01
N GLN A 384 -6.44 16.07 14.06
CA GLN A 384 -6.29 17.41 13.47
C GLN A 384 -7.16 17.61 12.23
N GLY A 385 -7.93 16.61 11.81
CA GLY A 385 -8.77 16.66 10.62
C GLY A 385 -8.01 16.49 9.29
N SER A 386 -6.74 16.13 9.34
CA SER A 386 -5.90 15.78 8.18
C SER A 386 -6.02 14.30 7.86
N PHE A 387 -5.76 13.89 6.63
CA PHE A 387 -5.83 12.46 6.30
C PHE A 387 -4.67 11.66 6.87
N LYS A 388 -4.96 10.43 7.30
CA LYS A 388 -3.94 9.47 7.78
C LYS A 388 -3.06 8.86 6.69
N MET A 389 -3.08 9.43 5.49
CA MET A 389 -2.25 8.97 4.36
C MET A 389 -1.14 9.97 4.11
N ALA A 390 0.04 9.43 3.80
CA ALA A 390 1.19 10.22 3.42
C ALA A 390 1.79 9.71 2.10
N PHE A 391 2.45 10.63 1.41
CA PHE A 391 2.80 10.48 0.00
C PHE A 391 4.29 10.68 -0.24
N ALA A 392 4.82 9.98 -1.24
CA ALA A 392 6.16 10.13 -1.78
C ALA A 392 7.29 10.15 -0.73
N ALA A 393 7.20 9.29 0.29
CA ALA A 393 8.23 9.23 1.32
C ALA A 393 9.50 8.53 0.81
N THR A 394 10.62 8.90 1.41
CA THR A 394 11.92 8.27 1.20
C THR A 394 12.43 7.76 2.53
N LEU A 395 12.58 6.44 2.64
CA LEU A 395 13.20 5.77 3.77
C LEU A 395 14.70 5.62 3.50
N GLU A 396 15.53 6.12 4.40
CA GLU A 396 16.99 5.96 4.36
C GLU A 396 17.44 5.22 5.62
N VAL A 397 18.00 4.02 5.44
CA VAL A 397 18.62 3.22 6.51
C VAL A 397 20.13 3.26 6.27
N LYS A 398 20.90 3.68 7.26
CA LYS A 398 22.33 3.98 7.07
C LYS A 398 23.24 2.77 6.82
N GLU A 399 22.71 1.57 6.91
CA GLU A 399 23.43 0.33 6.65
C GLU A 399 23.04 -0.22 5.28
N ILE A 400 24.03 -0.73 4.52
CA ILE A 400 23.78 -1.38 3.25
C ILE A 400 23.35 -2.81 3.55
N GLY A 401 22.06 -3.09 3.42
CA GLY A 401 21.52 -4.44 3.54
C GLY A 401 21.80 -5.30 2.30
N THR A 402 21.36 -6.55 2.34
CA THR A 402 21.45 -7.53 1.24
C THR A 402 20.73 -7.13 -0.05
N GLY A 403 19.89 -6.08 -0.01
CA GLY A 403 19.24 -5.49 -1.19
C GLY A 403 20.14 -4.58 -2.03
N GLY A 404 21.40 -4.32 -1.61
CA GLY A 404 22.34 -3.48 -2.35
C GLY A 404 21.98 -1.98 -2.37
N THR A 405 21.01 -1.57 -1.55
CA THR A 405 20.59 -0.17 -1.35
C THR A 405 20.42 0.12 0.14
N CYS A 406 20.56 1.39 0.48
CA CYS A 406 20.30 1.98 1.80
C CYS A 406 19.10 2.95 1.76
N GLN A 407 18.46 3.08 0.59
CA GLN A 407 17.35 4.01 0.37
C GLN A 407 16.21 3.33 -0.40
N TRP A 408 14.99 3.54 0.07
CA TRP A 408 13.76 3.07 -0.55
C TRP A 408 12.78 4.23 -0.69
N LYS A 409 12.12 4.31 -1.84
CA LYS A 409 11.01 5.23 -2.09
C LYS A 409 9.70 4.48 -1.86
N ILE A 410 8.81 5.08 -1.10
CA ILE A 410 7.49 4.53 -0.78
C ILE A 410 6.48 5.60 -1.17
N CYS A 411 5.67 5.33 -2.20
CA CYS A 411 4.80 6.37 -2.78
C CYS A 411 3.57 6.65 -1.91
N GLY A 412 3.05 5.63 -1.25
CA GLY A 412 1.92 5.70 -0.32
C GLY A 412 2.21 4.96 0.97
N LEU A 413 1.86 5.57 2.08
CA LEU A 413 2.07 5.02 3.41
C LEU A 413 1.06 5.57 4.40
N ASP A 414 0.71 4.71 5.34
CA ASP A 414 -0.23 4.98 6.43
C ASP A 414 0.40 4.55 7.76
N PRO A 415 -0.20 4.94 8.90
CA PRO A 415 0.26 4.52 10.22
C PRO A 415 0.37 3.01 10.46
N SER A 416 -0.31 2.19 9.66
CA SER A 416 -0.24 0.73 9.72
C SER A 416 0.81 0.11 8.80
N THR A 417 1.42 0.90 7.91
CA THR A 417 2.42 0.41 6.94
C THR A 417 3.64 -0.10 7.70
N THR A 418 3.97 -1.38 7.51
CA THR A 418 5.09 -2.03 8.22
C THR A 418 6.03 -2.69 7.23
N LEU A 419 7.31 -2.40 7.36
CA LEU A 419 8.38 -2.90 6.50
C LEU A 419 9.22 -3.92 7.25
N ALA A 420 9.67 -4.96 6.56
CA ALA A 420 10.65 -5.90 7.10
C ALA A 420 12.05 -5.50 6.63
N LEU A 421 12.93 -5.14 7.55
CA LEU A 421 14.34 -4.82 7.30
C LEU A 421 15.21 -5.99 7.76
N TYR A 422 16.14 -6.43 6.91
CA TYR A 422 17.03 -7.55 7.19
C TYR A 422 18.47 -7.04 7.27
N PHE A 423 19.18 -7.44 8.33
CA PHE A 423 20.53 -6.97 8.65
C PHE A 423 21.52 -8.14 8.64
N GLU A 424 22.77 -7.88 8.26
CA GLU A 424 23.88 -8.84 8.36
C GLU A 424 24.96 -8.28 9.29
N VAL A 425 25.38 -9.08 10.28
CA VAL A 425 26.50 -8.72 11.15
C VAL A 425 27.81 -9.03 10.44
N VAL A 426 28.51 -7.99 9.99
CA VAL A 426 29.74 -8.12 9.21
C VAL A 426 31.00 -8.17 10.08
N ASN A 427 30.87 -7.93 11.39
CA ASN A 427 32.01 -7.78 12.29
C ASN A 427 32.89 -9.06 12.27
N GLN A 428 34.12 -8.91 11.79
CA GLN A 428 35.13 -9.94 11.89
C GLN A 428 35.76 -9.80 13.26
N VAL A 429 35.70 -10.86 14.07
CA VAL A 429 36.56 -10.95 15.26
C VAL A 429 37.99 -10.77 14.74
N PRO A 430 38.77 -9.78 15.20
CA PRO A 430 40.19 -9.84 14.97
C PRO A 430 40.65 -11.14 15.62
N THR A 431 41.04 -12.11 14.80
CA THR A 431 41.84 -13.24 15.24
C THR A 431 43.15 -12.66 15.73
N HIS A 432 43.16 -12.17 16.97
CA HIS A 432 44.38 -11.95 17.69
C HIS A 432 44.92 -13.34 17.98
N ASP A 433 45.86 -13.73 17.12
CA ASP A 433 46.75 -14.85 17.36
C ASP A 433 47.23 -14.82 18.81
N LEU A 434 47.04 -15.95 19.48
CA LEU A 434 47.91 -16.38 20.57
C LEU A 434 49.33 -16.50 20.01
N GLN A 435 50.09 -15.41 19.97
CA GLN A 435 51.55 -15.47 19.86
C GLN A 435 52.21 -14.48 20.82
N PRO A 436 53.22 -14.93 21.60
CA PRO A 436 53.93 -14.08 22.53
C PRO A 436 54.79 -13.07 21.76
N LEU A 437 54.83 -11.85 22.31
CA LEU A 437 55.65 -10.72 21.89
C LEU A 437 57.04 -11.15 21.41
N THR A 438 57.41 -10.81 20.17
CA THR A 438 58.70 -10.21 19.82
C THR A 438 58.78 -9.81 18.33
N ALA A 439 59.38 -8.63 18.11
CA ALA A 439 60.05 -8.14 16.90
C ALA A 439 59.21 -7.64 15.69
N ARG A 440 59.34 -6.32 15.43
CA ARG A 440 59.19 -5.69 14.10
C ARG A 440 60.33 -6.14 13.16
N PRO A 441 60.20 -6.04 11.82
CA PRO A 441 60.61 -4.79 11.14
C PRO A 441 59.81 -4.36 9.88
N SER A 442 59.75 -3.04 9.71
CA SER A 442 59.86 -2.20 8.48
C SER A 442 59.18 -2.55 7.13
N SER A 443 58.31 -1.61 6.71
CA SER A 443 58.20 -0.95 5.39
C SER A 443 58.27 -1.75 4.08
N THR A 444 57.21 -1.69 3.25
CA THR A 444 57.13 -0.94 1.96
C THR A 444 55.96 -1.44 1.09
N ALA A 445 55.23 -0.47 0.49
CA ALA A 445 54.38 -0.57 -0.72
C ALA A 445 53.18 -1.56 -0.70
N ARG A 446 51.98 -1.22 -1.20
CA ARG A 446 51.74 -0.66 -2.54
C ARG A 446 50.27 -0.21 -2.65
N TRP A 447 50.06 1.07 -2.96
CA TRP A 447 48.80 1.56 -3.51
C TRP A 447 48.61 1.00 -4.92
N ARG A 448 47.41 0.50 -5.25
CA ARG A 448 46.93 0.41 -6.64
C ARG A 448 45.54 1.03 -6.75
N LYS A 449 45.52 2.24 -7.33
CA LYS A 449 44.40 2.79 -8.10
C LYS A 449 44.53 2.33 -9.57
N VAL A 450 43.40 2.42 -10.29
CA VAL A 450 43.19 2.72 -11.73
C VAL A 450 42.38 1.64 -12.48
N TRP A 451 41.03 1.77 -12.62
CA TRP A 451 40.15 2.50 -13.61
C TRP A 451 39.83 1.60 -14.85
N PRO A 452 38.89 1.91 -15.79
CA PRO A 452 37.45 2.24 -15.69
C PRO A 452 36.52 1.64 -16.80
N HIS A 453 35.22 2.02 -16.76
CA HIS A 453 34.19 2.07 -17.82
C HIS A 453 33.31 0.85 -18.21
N HIS A 454 31.99 1.14 -18.17
CA HIS A 454 30.85 0.64 -18.96
C HIS A 454 30.77 -0.85 -19.36
N ARG A 455 29.80 -1.55 -18.76
CA ARG A 455 28.72 -2.19 -19.54
C ARG A 455 27.54 -2.63 -18.65
N CYS A 456 26.35 -2.16 -19.00
CA CYS A 456 25.08 -2.79 -18.66
C CYS A 456 25.02 -4.16 -19.36
N ILE A 457 24.90 -5.27 -18.60
CA ILE A 457 24.50 -6.57 -19.13
C ILE A 457 23.57 -7.25 -18.10
N LEU A 458 22.32 -7.41 -18.53
CA LEU A 458 21.35 -8.39 -18.07
C LEU A 458 21.97 -9.80 -18.05
N GLY A 459 21.70 -10.54 -16.97
CA GLY A 459 21.75 -12.00 -16.98
C GLY A 459 22.93 -12.62 -16.24
N GLN A 460 22.67 -13.06 -15.01
CA GLN A 460 23.02 -14.40 -14.53
C GLN A 460 21.98 -14.84 -13.48
N GLU A 461 20.77 -15.17 -13.96
CA GLU A 461 19.98 -16.22 -13.34
C GLU A 461 20.70 -17.55 -13.63
N LYS A 462 21.17 -18.23 -12.57
CA LYS A 462 21.45 -19.68 -12.45
C LYS A 462 22.52 -19.89 -11.39
N LYS A 463 22.13 -19.75 -10.12
CA LYS A 463 22.74 -20.45 -8.96
C LYS A 463 22.00 -20.22 -7.63
N LEU A 464 20.67 -20.07 -7.69
CA LEU A 464 19.79 -20.03 -6.52
C LEU A 464 18.69 -21.10 -6.55
N SER A 465 18.62 -21.93 -7.61
CA SER A 465 17.64 -23.02 -7.74
C SER A 465 18.09 -24.35 -7.11
N GLU A 466 19.37 -24.53 -6.79
CA GLU A 466 19.88 -25.80 -6.24
C GLU A 466 20.05 -25.78 -4.70
N LEU A 467 20.00 -24.60 -4.07
CA LEU A 467 19.99 -24.47 -2.60
C LEU A 467 18.58 -24.51 -1.99
N PHE A 468 17.54 -24.35 -2.81
CA PHE A 468 16.14 -24.48 -2.35
C PHE A 468 15.61 -25.92 -2.36
N ALA A 469 16.25 -26.84 -3.10
CA ALA A 469 15.80 -28.24 -3.18
C ALA A 469 16.37 -29.15 -2.08
N PHE A 470 17.44 -28.74 -1.38
CA PHE A 470 18.09 -29.58 -0.36
C PHE A 470 17.50 -29.39 1.06
N LEU A 471 16.79 -28.29 1.32
CA LEU A 471 16.15 -28.02 2.61
C LEU A 471 14.68 -28.46 2.71
N LEU A 472 14.12 -29.06 1.66
CA LEU A 472 12.72 -29.53 1.62
C LEU A 472 12.55 -31.05 1.78
N ASN A 473 13.62 -31.82 2.00
CA ASN A 473 13.53 -33.29 1.98
C ASN A 473 13.99 -34.03 3.24
N GLN A 474 13.98 -33.41 4.43
CA GLN A 474 13.98 -34.15 5.70
C GLN A 474 13.21 -33.41 6.81
N SER A 475 11.88 -33.61 6.84
CA SER A 475 11.12 -33.80 8.09
C SER A 475 9.67 -34.15 7.75
N GLN A 476 9.41 -35.41 7.38
CA GLN A 476 8.07 -35.97 7.54
C GLN A 476 7.88 -36.32 9.02
N SER A 477 7.19 -35.45 9.75
CA SER A 477 6.32 -35.73 10.90
C SER A 477 6.23 -34.47 11.78
N CYS A 478 5.23 -33.63 11.54
CA CYS A 478 4.48 -32.91 12.59
C CYS A 478 3.33 -32.14 11.93
N ALA A 479 2.11 -32.66 12.03
CA ALA A 479 0.92 -31.98 11.57
C ALA A 479 0.30 -31.12 12.69
N LYS A 480 -0.09 -29.90 12.30
CA LYS A 480 -1.13 -29.03 12.92
C LYS A 480 -0.86 -28.45 14.31
N TYR A 481 -0.39 -27.20 14.34
CA TYR A 481 -0.86 -26.17 15.29
C TYR A 481 -0.75 -24.78 14.65
N THR A 482 -1.86 -24.27 14.12
CA THR A 482 -2.00 -22.85 13.75
C THR A 482 -2.82 -22.19 14.86
N ARG A 483 -2.22 -21.22 15.56
CA ARG A 483 -2.90 -20.44 16.60
C ARG A 483 -3.76 -19.37 15.92
N TYR A 484 -5.07 -19.58 16.02
CA TYR A 484 -6.14 -18.67 15.62
C TYR A 484 -6.18 -17.46 16.57
N ILE A 485 -6.22 -16.24 16.04
CA ILE A 485 -6.57 -15.03 16.81
C ILE A 485 -8.09 -15.01 16.90
N HIS A 486 -8.63 -15.24 18.09
CA HIS A 486 -10.06 -15.11 18.37
C HIS A 486 -10.39 -13.65 18.65
N THR A 487 -11.08 -12.98 17.72
CA THR A 487 -11.87 -11.77 17.98
C THR A 487 -13.29 -12.21 18.34
N GLN A 488 -13.75 -11.92 19.57
CA GLN A 488 -15.15 -12.11 19.95
C GLN A 488 -15.97 -10.93 19.44
N THR A 489 -16.87 -11.21 18.48
CA THR A 489 -18.02 -10.38 18.17
C THR A 489 -19.27 -11.20 18.44
N HIS A 490 -20.06 -10.78 19.42
CA HIS A 490 -21.39 -11.32 19.68
C HIS A 490 -22.28 -11.11 18.46
N THR A 491 -22.93 -12.18 17.99
CA THR A 491 -24.09 -12.08 17.09
C THR A 491 -25.20 -12.95 17.66
N HIS A 492 -26.34 -12.32 17.89
CA HIS A 492 -27.63 -12.93 18.26
C HIS A 492 -28.08 -13.90 17.17
N THR A 493 -28.43 -15.14 17.54
CA THR A 493 -29.10 -16.08 16.63
C THR A 493 -30.59 -16.04 16.91
N HIS A 494 -31.36 -15.46 15.99
CA HIS A 494 -32.81 -15.62 15.90
C HIS A 494 -33.12 -17.03 15.39
N THR A 495 -33.84 -17.84 16.16
CA THR A 495 -34.34 -19.14 15.71
C THR A 495 -35.63 -18.93 14.94
N HIS A 496 -35.59 -19.12 13.62
CA HIS A 496 -36.77 -19.18 12.76
C HIS A 496 -37.30 -20.63 12.76
N THR A 497 -38.52 -20.82 13.28
CA THR A 497 -39.23 -22.11 13.20
C THR A 497 -39.88 -22.21 11.82
N HIS A 498 -39.45 -23.19 11.01
CA HIS A 498 -40.07 -23.49 9.72
C HIS A 498 -41.18 -24.53 9.93
N THR A 499 -42.42 -24.14 9.65
CA THR A 499 -43.60 -25.02 9.69
C THR A 499 -43.83 -25.57 8.28
N HIS A 500 -43.68 -26.88 8.08
CA HIS A 500 -44.03 -27.54 6.81
C HIS A 500 -45.54 -27.78 6.78
N THR A 501 -46.23 -27.35 5.72
CA THR A 501 -47.67 -27.58 5.52
C THR A 501 -47.84 -28.46 4.28
N ASP A 502 -47.86 -29.78 4.46
CA ASP A 502 -48.14 -30.72 3.38
C ASP A 502 -49.62 -30.74 3.07
N THR A 503 -49.98 -30.27 1.86
CA THR A 503 -51.34 -30.27 1.35
C THR A 503 -51.58 -31.56 0.57
N TYR A 504 -52.22 -32.55 1.20
CA TYR A 504 -52.68 -33.77 0.54
C TYR A 504 -54.18 -33.69 0.26
N ILE A 505 -54.55 -33.70 -1.02
CA ILE A 505 -55.93 -33.68 -1.51
C ILE A 505 -56.46 -35.12 -1.51
N HIS A 506 -57.45 -35.40 -0.65
CA HIS A 506 -58.26 -36.62 -0.77
C HIS A 506 -59.74 -36.24 -0.79
N THR A 507 -60.40 -36.57 -1.90
CA THR A 507 -61.84 -36.42 -2.12
C THR A 507 -62.57 -37.59 -1.45
N HIS A 508 -63.37 -37.34 -0.41
CA HIS A 508 -64.57 -38.13 -0.11
C HIS A 508 -65.54 -37.40 0.83
N THR A 509 -66.81 -37.79 0.70
CA THR A 509 -68.05 -37.09 1.02
C THR A 509 -68.54 -37.18 2.48
N HIS A 510 -69.15 -36.07 2.96
CA HIS A 510 -70.18 -35.92 4.02
C HIS A 510 -69.89 -36.21 5.52
N THR A 511 -70.00 -35.17 6.35
CA THR A 511 -71.04 -34.89 7.39
C THR A 511 -70.45 -34.08 8.56
N HIS A 512 -71.07 -32.93 8.89
CA HIS A 512 -70.64 -32.00 9.93
C HIS A 512 -70.76 -32.57 11.36
N THR A 513 -69.77 -32.32 12.22
CA THR A 513 -69.94 -32.13 13.67
C THR A 513 -68.76 -31.28 14.19
N HIS A 514 -69.04 -30.09 14.75
CA HIS A 514 -68.04 -29.22 15.37
C HIS A 514 -67.71 -29.72 16.79
N THR A 515 -66.42 -29.89 17.10
CA THR A 515 -65.94 -30.14 18.46
C THR A 515 -64.80 -29.16 18.76
N HIS A 516 -64.96 -28.39 19.82
CA HIS A 516 -64.04 -27.32 20.25
C HIS A 516 -62.96 -27.93 21.16
N THR A 517 -61.70 -27.97 20.69
CA THR A 517 -60.57 -28.49 21.48
C THR A 517 -59.78 -27.31 22.05
N GLN A 518 -59.83 -27.11 23.37
CA GLN A 518 -58.93 -26.19 24.09
C GLN A 518 -57.55 -26.83 24.23
N THR A 519 -56.49 -26.11 23.86
CA THR A 519 -55.10 -26.54 24.02
C THR A 519 -54.45 -25.75 25.16
N HIS A 520 -54.15 -26.41 26.27
CA HIS A 520 -53.34 -25.86 27.36
C HIS A 520 -51.86 -25.91 27.01
N THR A 521 -51.14 -24.81 27.23
CA THR A 521 -49.67 -24.72 27.09
C THR A 521 -49.04 -24.85 28.48
N HIS A 522 -48.25 -25.91 28.70
CA HIS A 522 -47.45 -26.08 29.93
C HIS A 522 -46.03 -25.53 29.71
N THR A 523 -45.62 -24.60 30.57
CA THR A 523 -44.24 -24.09 30.65
C THR A 523 -43.51 -24.86 31.74
N HIS A 524 -42.47 -25.63 31.38
CA HIS A 524 -41.57 -26.29 32.33
C HIS A 524 -40.33 -25.43 32.59
N THR A 525 -40.12 -25.04 33.85
CA THR A 525 -38.89 -24.40 34.34
C THR A 525 -37.92 -25.49 34.82
N HIS A 526 -36.73 -25.59 34.23
CA HIS A 526 -35.68 -26.49 34.72
C HIS A 526 -34.59 -25.71 35.46
N THR A 527 -34.45 -25.96 36.76
CA THR A 527 -33.36 -25.49 37.62
C THR A 527 -32.14 -26.40 37.40
N GLN A 528 -30.98 -25.85 37.02
CA GLN A 528 -29.72 -26.61 37.01
C GLN A 528 -28.77 -26.10 38.11
N THR A 529 -28.34 -27.06 38.93
CA THR A 529 -27.43 -26.94 40.07
C THR A 529 -25.98 -26.82 39.58
N HIS A 530 -25.25 -25.81 40.05
CA HIS A 530 -23.81 -25.68 39.83
C HIS A 530 -23.01 -26.59 40.78
N THR A 531 -22.10 -27.39 40.25
CA THR A 531 -21.06 -28.08 41.02
C THR A 531 -19.73 -27.37 40.77
N HIS A 532 -19.16 -26.78 41.83
CA HIS A 532 -17.85 -26.13 41.84
C HIS A 532 -16.77 -27.19 42.09
N THR A 533 -15.72 -27.23 41.27
CA THR A 533 -14.52 -28.02 41.55
C THR A 533 -13.32 -27.08 41.52
N ASP A 534 -12.90 -26.65 42.71
CA ASP A 534 -11.66 -25.91 42.93
C ASP A 534 -10.45 -26.79 42.63
N THR A 535 -9.53 -26.27 41.83
CA THR A 535 -8.15 -26.80 41.76
C THR A 535 -7.19 -25.62 41.87
N HIS A 536 -6.63 -25.45 43.07
CA HIS A 536 -5.49 -24.60 43.35
C HIS A 536 -4.22 -25.21 42.74
N ILE A 537 -3.43 -24.41 42.01
CA ILE A 537 -2.02 -24.68 41.77
C ILE A 537 -1.22 -23.45 42.18
N VAL A 538 -0.30 -23.70 43.12
CA VAL A 538 0.61 -22.78 43.77
C VAL A 538 1.79 -22.47 42.84
N ILE A 539 2.20 -21.19 42.85
CA ILE A 539 3.41 -20.67 42.23
C ILE A 539 4.62 -21.10 43.08
N LEU A 540 5.63 -21.68 42.44
CA LEU A 540 7.04 -21.50 42.78
C LEU A 540 7.81 -21.15 41.51
#